data_AF-A0A1Q8LKV7-F1
#
_entry.id   AF-A0A1Q8LKV7-F1
#
_cell.length_a   1.000
_cell.length_b   1.000
_cell.length_c   1.000
_cell.angle_alpha   90.00
_cell.angle_beta   90.00
_cell.angle_gamma   90.00
#
_symmetry.space_group_name_H-M   'P 1'
#
loop_
_entity.id
_entity.type
_entity.pdbx_description
1 polymer ?
#
loop_
_entity_poly.entity_id
_entity_poly.type
_entity_poly.pdbx_seq_one_letter_code
_entity_poly.pdbx_strand_id
1 'polypeptide(L)'
;MLEATVRLLAAEGLARMTMDRVAAEAGVSKVTVYTRWRSRSELLAAALQHLQVDHVPPSTGLLREDLVAHLDAMRRQYDDVGGMAVVGNCLADEPVSGELLATIRRSTLLPRRAGIAAVVRAGVERGDLDPTVDVERLVSTLVGNLYADHLAGRDLDDTWAADVVDAVLPGFLPRS
;
A
#
# COMPACT_ATOMS: atom_id res chain seq x y z
N MET A 1 -5.87 -20.20 -1.08
CA MET A 1 -6.88 -19.36 -0.37
C MET A 1 -6.55 -17.89 -0.48
N LEU A 2 -5.39 -17.43 0.01
CA LEU A 2 -5.05 -16.00 0.01
C LEU A 2 -4.96 -15.41 -1.41
N GLU A 3 -4.21 -16.04 -2.30
CA GLU A 3 -4.15 -15.66 -3.73
C GLU A 3 -5.53 -15.71 -4.41
N ALA A 4 -6.33 -16.75 -4.14
CA ALA A 4 -7.70 -16.87 -4.65
C ALA A 4 -8.60 -15.71 -4.18
N THR A 5 -8.47 -15.28 -2.93
CA THR A 5 -9.16 -14.09 -2.40
C THR A 5 -8.77 -12.84 -3.17
N VAL A 6 -7.47 -12.64 -3.42
CA VAL A 6 -6.96 -11.48 -4.18
C VAL A 6 -7.51 -11.48 -5.60
N ARG A 7 -7.45 -12.62 -6.30
CA ARG A 7 -7.98 -12.75 -7.66
C ARG A 7 -9.48 -12.43 -7.72
N LEU A 8 -10.27 -12.99 -6.81
CA LEU A 8 -11.70 -12.72 -6.73
C LEU A 8 -11.99 -11.25 -6.41
N LEU A 9 -11.24 -10.65 -5.49
CA LEU A 9 -11.39 -9.24 -5.16
C LEU A 9 -11.09 -8.36 -6.37
N ALA A 10 -10.00 -8.61 -7.08
CA ALA A 10 -9.60 -7.85 -8.27
C ALA A 10 -10.60 -8.00 -9.43
N ALA A 11 -11.08 -9.23 -9.68
CA ALA A 11 -11.98 -9.51 -10.80
C ALA A 11 -13.43 -9.07 -10.56
N GLU A 12 -13.91 -9.12 -9.31
CA GLU A 12 -15.34 -9.02 -9.02
C GLU A 12 -15.74 -8.05 -7.91
N GLY A 13 -14.77 -7.53 -7.15
CA GLY A 13 -14.99 -6.63 -6.03
C GLY A 13 -15.55 -7.32 -4.78
N LEU A 14 -15.55 -6.58 -3.66
CA LEU A 14 -15.90 -7.14 -2.35
C LEU A 14 -17.33 -7.70 -2.30
N ALA A 15 -18.29 -7.03 -2.94
CA ALA A 15 -19.70 -7.42 -2.89
C ALA A 15 -19.96 -8.84 -3.39
N ARG A 16 -19.23 -9.28 -4.43
CA ARG A 16 -19.37 -10.62 -5.03
C ARG A 16 -18.42 -11.67 -4.44
N MET A 17 -17.49 -11.26 -3.58
CA MET A 17 -16.56 -12.14 -2.90
C MET A 17 -17.22 -12.77 -1.66
N THR A 18 -17.37 -14.09 -1.65
CA THR A 18 -17.86 -14.85 -0.47
C THR A 18 -16.85 -15.94 -0.09
N MET A 19 -16.90 -16.38 1.18
CA MET A 19 -16.02 -17.45 1.69
C MET A 19 -16.16 -18.75 0.87
N ASP A 20 -17.39 -19.08 0.47
CA ASP A 20 -17.69 -20.24 -0.39
C ASP A 20 -17.06 -20.13 -1.78
N ARG A 21 -17.07 -18.93 -2.37
CA ARG A 21 -16.44 -18.69 -3.66
C ARG A 21 -14.93 -18.74 -3.56
N VAL A 22 -14.35 -18.22 -2.48
CA VAL A 22 -12.92 -18.41 -2.21
C VAL A 22 -12.57 -19.88 -2.06
N ALA A 23 -13.42 -20.68 -1.40
CA ALA A 23 -13.21 -22.12 -1.28
C ALA A 23 -13.16 -22.80 -2.66
N ALA A 24 -14.14 -22.49 -3.52
CA ALA A 24 -14.22 -23.01 -4.88
C ALA A 24 -13.01 -22.59 -5.73
N GLU A 25 -12.66 -21.30 -5.74
CA GLU A 25 -11.52 -20.75 -6.49
C GLU A 25 -10.17 -21.30 -5.98
N ALA A 26 -10.04 -21.52 -4.67
CA ALA A 26 -8.83 -22.06 -4.07
C ALA A 26 -8.73 -23.60 -4.16
N GLY A 27 -9.75 -24.29 -4.65
CA GLY A 27 -9.79 -25.76 -4.72
C GLY A 27 -9.80 -26.43 -3.34
N VAL A 28 -10.34 -25.79 -2.31
CA VAL A 28 -10.40 -26.32 -0.93
C VAL A 28 -11.85 -26.49 -0.46
N SER A 29 -12.06 -27.31 0.57
CA SER A 29 -13.40 -27.49 1.15
C SER A 29 -13.89 -26.22 1.86
N LYS A 30 -15.21 -25.99 1.90
CA LYS A 30 -15.81 -24.92 2.70
C LYS A 30 -15.39 -25.02 4.17
N VAL A 31 -15.39 -26.24 4.72
CA VAL A 31 -14.96 -26.50 6.11
C VAL A 31 -13.53 -26.01 6.36
N THR A 32 -12.61 -26.19 5.40
CA THR A 32 -11.23 -25.69 5.49
C THR A 32 -11.18 -24.16 5.59
N VAL A 33 -12.01 -23.46 4.82
CA VAL A 33 -12.05 -21.99 4.83
C VAL A 33 -12.63 -21.47 6.15
N TYR A 34 -13.78 -22.00 6.58
CA TYR A 34 -14.48 -21.55 7.79
C TYR A 34 -13.78 -21.95 9.10
N THR A 35 -12.98 -23.02 9.12
CA THR A 35 -12.17 -23.38 10.31
C THR A 35 -10.94 -22.49 10.45
N ARG A 36 -10.37 -22.00 9.35
CA ARG A 36 -9.16 -21.16 9.36
C ARG A 36 -9.45 -19.67 9.55
N TRP A 37 -10.59 -19.19 9.08
CA TRP A 37 -10.94 -17.77 9.09
C TRP A 37 -12.35 -17.58 9.64
N ARG A 38 -12.48 -16.75 10.66
CA ARG A 38 -13.76 -16.49 11.35
C ARG A 38 -14.67 -15.56 10.56
N SER A 39 -14.10 -14.76 9.64
CA SER A 39 -14.86 -13.84 8.79
C SER A 39 -14.20 -13.63 7.43
N ARG A 40 -15.00 -13.14 6.48
CA ARG A 40 -14.50 -12.69 5.17
C ARG A 40 -13.50 -11.53 5.31
N SER A 41 -13.75 -10.61 6.23
CA SER A 41 -12.83 -9.51 6.59
C SER A 41 -11.46 -10.02 7.06
N GLU A 42 -11.43 -11.05 7.90
CA GLU A 42 -10.18 -11.64 8.39
C GLU A 42 -9.39 -12.32 7.27
N LEU A 43 -10.07 -13.10 6.43
CA LEU A 43 -9.48 -13.72 5.24
C LEU A 43 -8.95 -12.66 4.27
N LEU A 44 -9.69 -11.58 4.05
CA LEU A 44 -9.30 -10.45 3.21
C LEU A 44 -8.06 -9.75 3.77
N ALA A 45 -8.03 -9.46 5.07
CA ALA A 45 -6.88 -8.84 5.72
C ALA A 45 -5.63 -9.72 5.55
N ALA A 46 -5.74 -11.02 5.79
CA ALA A 46 -4.65 -11.96 5.61
C ALA A 46 -4.20 -12.07 4.14
N ALA A 47 -5.14 -12.01 3.19
CA ALA A 47 -4.82 -12.05 1.77
C ALA A 47 -4.05 -10.81 1.33
N LEU A 48 -4.48 -9.62 1.76
CA LEU A 48 -3.79 -8.36 1.48
C LEU A 48 -2.42 -8.27 2.17
N GLN A 49 -2.28 -8.83 3.37
CA GLN A 49 -1.00 -8.94 4.06
C GLN A 49 -0.06 -9.92 3.38
N HIS A 50 -0.57 -11.04 2.87
CA HIS A 50 0.21 -12.01 2.12
C HIS A 50 0.78 -11.44 0.84
N LEU A 51 0.13 -10.43 0.26
CA LEU A 51 0.64 -9.67 -0.87
C LEU A 51 1.74 -8.65 -0.49
N GLN A 52 1.96 -8.36 0.79
CA GLN A 52 3.02 -7.46 1.25
C GLN A 52 4.41 -8.12 1.22
N VAL A 53 4.77 -8.82 0.14
CA VAL A 53 6.01 -9.63 0.08
C VAL A 53 7.25 -8.78 -0.22
N ASP A 54 7.10 -7.51 -0.61
CA ASP A 54 8.26 -6.65 -0.83
C ASP A 54 8.78 -6.07 0.48
N HIS A 55 9.84 -6.72 0.97
CA HIS A 55 10.68 -6.20 2.04
C HIS A 55 11.31 -4.90 1.56
N VAL A 56 10.91 -3.78 2.17
CA VAL A 56 11.71 -2.57 2.07
C VAL A 56 13.11 -2.93 2.57
N PRO A 57 14.17 -2.68 1.77
CA PRO A 57 15.53 -2.94 2.20
C PRO A 57 15.83 -2.31 3.58
N PRO A 58 16.75 -2.90 4.37
CA PRO A 58 17.19 -2.28 5.60
C PRO A 58 17.61 -0.82 5.37
N SER A 59 17.22 0.06 6.30
CA SER A 59 17.57 1.48 6.23
C SER A 59 19.09 1.66 6.13
N THR A 60 19.49 2.47 5.16
CA THR A 60 20.87 2.89 4.92
C THR A 60 21.28 4.04 5.84
N GLY A 61 20.29 4.73 6.43
CA GLY A 61 20.48 5.97 7.18
C GLY A 61 20.55 7.22 6.30
N LEU A 62 20.53 7.05 4.98
CA LEU A 62 20.51 8.16 4.02
C LEU A 62 19.06 8.45 3.62
N LEU A 63 18.59 9.66 3.97
CA LEU A 63 17.18 10.06 3.81
C LEU A 63 16.63 9.78 2.40
N ARG A 64 17.35 10.25 1.37
CA ARG A 64 16.92 10.09 -0.02
C ARG A 64 16.80 8.61 -0.39
N GLU A 65 17.84 7.83 -0.12
CA GLU A 65 17.91 6.41 -0.50
C GLU A 65 16.81 5.60 0.18
N ASP A 66 16.58 5.86 1.46
CA ASP A 66 15.55 5.17 2.24
C ASP A 66 14.14 5.54 1.71
N LEU A 67 13.87 6.81 1.39
CA LEU A 67 12.59 7.22 0.79
C LEU A 67 12.36 6.58 -0.58
N VAL A 68 13.39 6.54 -1.43
CA VAL A 68 13.32 5.88 -2.75
C VAL A 68 13.02 4.40 -2.58
N ALA A 69 13.71 3.71 -1.68
CA ALA A 69 13.52 2.29 -1.43
C ALA A 69 12.08 1.99 -0.95
N HIS A 70 11.51 2.83 -0.09
CA HIS A 70 10.13 2.71 0.36
C HIS A 70 9.11 2.92 -0.77
N LEU A 71 9.33 3.93 -1.63
CA LEU A 71 8.44 4.24 -2.75
C LEU A 71 8.52 3.19 -3.85
N ASP A 72 9.70 2.69 -4.18
CA ASP A 72 9.88 1.63 -5.17
C ASP A 72 9.23 0.32 -4.70
N ALA A 73 9.44 -0.07 -3.44
CA ALA A 73 8.74 -1.22 -2.85
C ALA A 73 7.22 -1.02 -2.78
N MET A 74 6.72 0.22 -2.80
CA MET A 74 5.29 0.50 -2.86
C MET A 74 4.77 0.34 -4.29
N ARG A 75 5.47 0.92 -5.26
CA ARG A 75 5.17 0.81 -6.70
C ARG A 75 5.12 -0.65 -7.16
N ARG A 76 6.19 -1.43 -6.92
CA ARG A 76 6.25 -2.84 -7.32
C ARG A 76 5.09 -3.66 -6.75
N GLN A 77 4.79 -3.46 -5.47
CA GLN A 77 3.65 -4.13 -4.86
C GLN A 77 2.33 -3.74 -5.52
N TYR A 78 2.16 -2.49 -5.92
CA TYR A 78 0.94 -2.07 -6.64
C TYR A 78 0.84 -2.73 -8.02
N ASP A 79 1.96 -2.88 -8.73
CA ASP A 79 1.99 -3.52 -10.04
C ASP A 79 1.71 -5.02 -9.95
N ASP A 80 2.37 -5.73 -9.01
CA ASP A 80 2.27 -7.19 -8.87
C ASP A 80 0.85 -7.67 -8.53
N VAL A 81 0.09 -6.86 -7.81
CA VAL A 81 -1.19 -7.29 -7.20
C VAL A 81 -2.39 -6.60 -7.80
N GLY A 82 -2.19 -5.76 -8.82
CA GLY A 82 -3.23 -4.88 -9.34
C GLY A 82 -3.76 -3.92 -8.27
N GLY A 83 -2.86 -3.34 -7.48
CA GLY A 83 -3.17 -2.50 -6.33
C GLY A 83 -4.13 -1.35 -6.66
N MET A 84 -4.07 -0.80 -7.88
CA MET A 84 -5.02 0.22 -8.32
C MET A 84 -6.44 -0.29 -8.55
N ALA A 85 -6.61 -1.54 -9.01
CA ALA A 85 -7.92 -2.17 -9.06
C ALA A 85 -8.48 -2.40 -7.65
N VAL A 86 -7.62 -2.76 -6.70
CA VAL A 86 -8.00 -2.89 -5.28
C VAL A 86 -8.43 -1.54 -4.71
N VAL A 87 -7.70 -0.46 -4.98
CA VAL A 87 -8.09 0.92 -4.58
C VAL A 87 -9.42 1.33 -5.23
N GLY A 88 -9.62 1.04 -6.51
CA GLY A 88 -10.90 1.29 -7.18
C GLY A 88 -12.06 0.55 -6.51
N ASN A 89 -11.86 -0.72 -6.13
CA ASN A 89 -12.85 -1.49 -5.38
C ASN A 89 -13.12 -0.89 -3.99
N CYS A 90 -12.11 -0.35 -3.29
CA CYS A 90 -12.31 0.35 -2.01
C CYS A 90 -13.24 1.54 -2.16
N LEU A 91 -13.00 2.38 -3.17
CA LEU A 91 -13.77 3.59 -3.41
C LEU A 91 -15.21 3.25 -3.85
N ALA A 92 -15.39 2.15 -4.58
CA ALA A 92 -16.71 1.65 -4.95
C ALA A 92 -17.50 1.06 -3.75
N ASP A 93 -16.81 0.42 -2.80
CA ASP A 93 -17.42 -0.15 -1.58
C ASP A 93 -17.70 0.90 -0.50
N GLU A 94 -16.99 2.03 -0.48
CA GLU A 94 -17.09 3.05 0.58
C GLU A 94 -18.53 3.56 0.82
N PRO A 95 -19.35 3.89 -0.21
CA PRO A 95 -20.72 4.32 0.01
C PRO A 95 -21.67 3.21 0.49
N VAL A 96 -21.28 1.94 0.33
CA VAL A 96 -22.13 0.78 0.64
C VAL A 96 -21.85 0.26 2.04
N SER A 97 -20.58 -0.01 2.34
CA SER A 97 -20.17 -0.59 3.63
C SER A 97 -18.88 0.03 4.18
N GLY A 98 -17.93 0.37 3.30
CA GLY A 98 -16.58 0.77 3.70
C GLY A 98 -15.77 -0.34 4.38
N GLU A 99 -16.25 -1.60 4.39
CA GLU A 99 -15.57 -2.75 5.00
C GLU A 99 -14.20 -2.99 4.33
N LEU A 100 -14.16 -2.91 3.00
CA LEU A 100 -12.94 -3.12 2.22
C LEU A 100 -11.90 -2.05 2.56
N LEU A 101 -12.33 -0.79 2.52
CA LEU A 101 -11.47 0.35 2.77
C LEU A 101 -10.95 0.36 4.21
N ALA A 102 -11.80 0.04 5.20
CA ALA A 102 -11.40 -0.07 6.59
C ALA A 102 -10.36 -1.19 6.81
N THR A 103 -10.55 -2.33 6.13
CA THR A 103 -9.62 -3.45 6.20
C THR A 103 -8.27 -3.10 5.58
N ILE A 104 -8.27 -2.52 4.37
CA ILE A 104 -7.05 -2.10 3.67
C ILE A 104 -6.31 -0.98 4.40
N ARG A 105 -7.04 -0.01 4.97
CA ARG A 105 -6.45 1.04 5.80
C ARG A 105 -5.60 0.44 6.93
N ARG A 106 -6.18 -0.51 7.68
CA ARG A 106 -5.48 -1.15 8.83
C ARG A 106 -4.38 -2.11 8.41
N SER A 107 -4.61 -2.94 7.40
CA SER A 107 -3.70 -4.04 7.06
C SER A 107 -2.54 -3.62 6.17
N THR A 108 -2.70 -2.54 5.40
CA THR A 108 -1.79 -2.19 4.30
C THR A 108 -1.37 -0.73 4.33
N LEU A 109 -2.32 0.21 4.26
CA LEU A 109 -2.00 1.63 4.07
C LEU A 109 -1.31 2.24 5.29
N LEU A 110 -1.85 2.04 6.50
CA LEU A 110 -1.27 2.61 7.72
C LEU A 110 0.14 2.06 8.02
N PRO A 111 0.40 0.74 7.96
CA PRO A 111 1.76 0.22 8.11
C PRO A 111 2.77 0.80 7.10
N ARG A 112 2.38 0.91 5.83
CA ARG A 112 3.23 1.48 4.78
C ARG A 112 3.57 2.94 5.08
N ARG A 113 2.55 3.74 5.42
CA ARG A 113 2.73 5.16 5.80
C ARG A 113 3.61 5.31 7.04
N ALA A 114 3.45 4.43 8.02
CA ALA A 114 4.27 4.44 9.23
C ALA A 114 5.76 4.20 8.93
N GLY A 115 6.09 3.31 7.99
CA GLY A 115 7.46 3.09 7.53
C GLY A 115 8.09 4.35 6.91
N ILE A 116 7.40 4.98 5.96
CA ILE A 116 7.88 6.23 5.33
C ILE A 116 8.00 7.34 6.39
N ALA A 117 7.02 7.45 7.28
CA ALA A 117 7.04 8.44 8.35
C ALA A 117 8.22 8.23 9.33
N ALA A 118 8.65 6.98 9.57
CA ALA A 118 9.83 6.70 10.38
C ALA A 118 11.11 7.23 9.72
N VAL A 119 11.27 7.03 8.41
CA VAL A 119 12.40 7.58 7.63
C VAL A 119 12.42 9.11 7.70
N VAL A 120 11.27 9.75 7.52
CA VAL A 120 11.13 11.21 7.60
C VAL A 120 11.51 11.71 9.00
N ARG A 121 11.00 11.10 10.07
CA ARG A 121 11.33 11.48 11.45
C ARG A 121 12.82 11.33 11.74
N ALA A 122 13.44 10.24 11.28
CA ALA A 122 14.88 10.05 11.41
C ALA A 122 15.68 11.11 10.65
N GLY A 123 15.22 11.54 9.46
CA GLY A 123 15.80 12.66 8.72
C GLY A 123 15.72 13.99 9.48
N VAL A 124 14.59 14.26 10.15
CA VAL A 124 14.43 15.44 11.03
C VAL A 124 15.42 15.38 12.20
N GLU A 125 15.52 14.24 12.88
CA GLU A 125 16.43 14.06 14.02
C GLU A 125 17.91 14.28 13.65
N ARG A 126 18.30 13.92 12.42
CA ARG A 126 19.65 14.14 11.88
C ARG A 126 19.88 15.55 11.34
N GLY A 127 18.83 16.36 11.17
CA GLY A 127 18.91 17.68 10.54
C GLY A 127 18.93 17.65 9.01
N ASP A 128 18.60 16.52 8.39
CA ASP A 128 18.46 16.39 6.92
C ASP A 128 17.21 17.15 6.40
N LEU A 129 16.22 17.36 7.26
CA LEU A 129 14.94 18.02 6.98
C LEU A 129 14.71 19.20 7.91
N ASP A 130 13.88 20.16 7.47
CA ASP A 130 13.41 21.25 8.32
C ASP A 130 12.70 20.69 9.57
N PRO A 131 13.05 21.15 10.79
CA PRO A 131 12.48 20.62 12.04
C PRO A 131 10.99 20.90 12.20
N THR A 132 10.42 21.79 11.38
CA THR A 132 8.98 22.12 11.37
C THR A 132 8.19 21.36 10.30
N VAL A 133 8.82 20.38 9.62
CA VAL A 133 8.15 19.61 8.57
C VAL A 133 6.89 18.91 9.11
N ASP A 134 5.79 19.07 8.37
CA ASP A 134 4.59 18.25 8.55
C ASP A 134 4.86 16.86 7.95
N VAL A 135 5.27 15.93 8.81
CA VAL A 135 5.62 14.54 8.43
C VAL A 135 4.49 13.87 7.65
N GLU A 136 3.24 14.01 8.10
CA GLU A 136 2.10 13.35 7.46
C GLU A 136 1.79 13.97 6.10
N ARG A 137 2.02 15.27 5.93
CA ARG A 137 1.91 15.93 4.63
C ARG A 137 2.98 15.46 3.67
N LEU A 138 4.24 15.37 4.09
CA LEU A 138 5.31 14.84 3.24
C LEU A 138 5.01 13.40 2.82
N VAL A 139 4.61 12.53 3.75
CA VAL A 139 4.18 11.15 3.44
C VAL A 139 3.01 11.14 2.46
N SER A 140 2.02 12.02 2.63
CA SER A 140 0.86 12.11 1.73
C SER A 140 1.25 12.58 0.33
N THR A 141 2.18 13.52 0.22
CA THR A 141 2.71 13.96 -1.08
C THR A 141 3.43 12.81 -1.77
N LEU A 142 4.35 12.12 -1.08
CA LEU A 142 5.12 11.01 -1.66
C LEU A 142 4.20 9.87 -2.11
N VAL A 143 3.32 9.40 -1.23
CA VAL A 143 2.38 8.30 -1.55
C VAL A 143 1.34 8.73 -2.60
N GLY A 144 0.90 9.99 -2.55
CA GLY A 144 -0.09 10.55 -3.45
C GLY A 144 0.33 10.57 -4.92
N ASN A 145 1.63 10.76 -5.18
CA ASN A 145 2.17 10.76 -6.55
C ASN A 145 1.87 9.44 -7.27
N LEU A 146 1.91 8.29 -6.59
CA LEU A 146 1.61 7.00 -7.21
C LEU A 146 0.22 6.99 -7.83
N TYR A 147 -0.77 7.48 -7.09
CA TYR A 147 -2.16 7.55 -7.57
C TYR A 147 -2.31 8.57 -8.69
N ALA A 148 -1.71 9.76 -8.53
CA ALA A 148 -1.79 10.83 -9.51
C ALA A 148 -1.19 10.43 -10.86
N ASP A 149 0.01 9.86 -10.84
CA ASP A 149 0.74 9.46 -12.03
C ASP A 149 0.08 8.25 -12.71
N HIS A 150 -0.37 7.25 -11.95
CA HIS A 150 -1.10 6.12 -12.51
C HIS A 150 -2.40 6.57 -13.20
N LEU A 151 -3.20 7.43 -12.56
CA LEU A 151 -4.44 7.94 -13.13
C LEU A 151 -4.21 8.84 -14.35
N ALA A 152 -3.08 9.54 -14.39
CA ALA A 152 -2.66 10.33 -15.54
C ALA A 152 -2.09 9.46 -16.69
N GLY A 153 -1.92 8.15 -16.48
CA GLY A 153 -1.33 7.25 -17.47
C GLY A 153 0.17 7.49 -17.68
N ARG A 154 0.87 8.01 -16.66
CA ARG A 154 2.32 8.20 -16.71
C ARG A 154 3.04 6.88 -16.43
N ASP A 155 4.23 6.75 -17.02
CA ASP A 155 5.07 5.58 -16.79
C ASP A 155 5.58 5.54 -15.34
N LEU A 156 5.38 4.39 -14.69
CA LEU A 156 5.86 4.07 -13.35
C LEU A 156 7.04 3.09 -13.47
N ASP A 157 8.07 3.50 -14.21
CA ASP A 157 9.26 2.68 -14.41
C ASP A 157 10.16 2.65 -13.16
N ASP A 158 11.33 2.02 -13.28
CA ASP A 158 12.27 1.87 -12.17
C ASP A 158 12.91 3.20 -11.71
N THR A 159 12.76 4.29 -12.48
CA THR A 159 13.25 5.63 -12.09
C THR A 159 12.18 6.46 -11.37
N TRP A 160 10.90 6.11 -11.50
CA TRP A 160 9.78 6.85 -10.92
C TRP A 160 9.97 7.22 -9.44
N ALA A 161 10.40 6.27 -8.61
CA ALA A 161 10.56 6.50 -7.17
C ALA A 161 11.64 7.55 -6.88
N ALA A 162 12.76 7.51 -7.63
CA ALA A 162 13.83 8.49 -7.51
C ALA A 162 13.37 9.88 -7.95
N ASP A 163 12.69 9.97 -9.09
CA ASP A 163 12.20 11.23 -9.65
C ASP A 163 11.19 11.92 -8.71
N VAL A 164 10.27 11.16 -8.12
CA VAL A 164 9.31 11.68 -7.13
C VAL A 164 10.02 12.22 -5.90
N VAL A 165 11.00 11.47 -5.35
CA VAL A 165 11.76 11.94 -4.18
C VAL A 165 12.54 13.21 -4.51
N ASP A 166 13.21 13.25 -5.66
CA ASP A 166 14.05 14.39 -6.07
C ASP A 166 13.21 15.64 -6.37
N ALA A 167 11.98 15.47 -6.85
CA ALA A 167 11.06 16.58 -7.06
C ALA A 167 10.46 17.13 -5.76
N VAL A 168 10.19 16.25 -4.78
CA VAL A 168 9.49 16.62 -3.54
C VAL A 168 10.45 17.12 -2.47
N LEU A 169 11.57 16.43 -2.27
CA LEU A 169 12.47 16.63 -1.12
C LEU A 169 13.03 18.05 -0.98
N PRO A 170 13.43 18.77 -2.06
CA PRO A 170 13.96 20.13 -1.95
C PRO A 170 13.03 21.12 -1.22
N GLY A 171 11.71 20.93 -1.30
CA GLY A 171 10.72 21.78 -0.62
C GLY A 171 10.69 21.63 0.91
N PHE A 172 11.41 20.64 1.46
CA PHE A 172 11.40 20.28 2.88
C PHE A 172 12.79 20.33 3.54
N LEU A 173 13.82 20.76 2.79
CA LEU A 173 15.16 20.94 3.32
C LEU A 173 15.21 22.14 4.30
N PRO A 174 16.14 22.14 5.26
CA PRO A 174 16.33 23.28 6.17
C PRO A 174 16.54 24.58 5.41
N ARG A 175 15.86 25.65 5.83
CA ARG A 175 16.12 27.00 5.29
C ARG A 175 17.43 27.53 5.86
N SER A 176 18.38 27.84 4.97
CA SER A 176 19.62 28.57 5.28
C SER A 176 19.35 30.04 5.59
#